data_AF-A0A2Z2HPF6-F1
#
_entry.id   AF-A0A2Z2HPF6-F1
#
_cell.length_a   1.000
_cell.length_b   1.000
_cell.length_c   1.000
_cell.angle_alpha   90.00
_cell.angle_beta   90.00
_cell.angle_gamma   90.00
#
_symmetry.space_group_name_H-M   'P 1'
#
loop_
_entity.id
_entity.type
_entity.pdbx_description
1 polymer ?
#
loop_
_entity_poly.entity_id
_entity_poly.type
_entity_poly.pdbx_seq_one_letter_code
_entity_poly.pdbx_strand_id
1 'polypeptide(L)'
;MTDEARGLRGALERVRTDRTSHAAAFAVVVLVGVALAWIHWLGLVLAGALVGLVSPSLWRAIAGGFVVGLVVLIAFALTLGGALGPTLEMTPIVWLAVASALGLPVLGSLIRGIE
;
A
#
# COMPACT_ATOMS: atom_id res chain seq x y z
N MET A 1 -29.42 -16.73 17.78
CA MET A 1 -28.97 -15.54 17.00
C MET A 1 -27.96 -14.66 17.77
N THR A 2 -27.34 -15.14 18.85
CA THR A 2 -26.58 -14.31 19.82
C THR A 2 -25.12 -14.76 20.06
N ASP A 3 -24.71 -15.95 19.64
CA ASP A 3 -23.33 -16.45 19.84
C ASP A 3 -22.37 -16.07 18.70
N GLU A 4 -22.81 -16.15 17.43
CA GLU A 4 -21.98 -15.78 16.28
C GLU A 4 -21.59 -14.30 16.30
N ALA A 5 -22.52 -13.41 16.66
CA ALA A 5 -22.25 -11.98 16.79
C ALA A 5 -21.25 -11.67 17.91
N ARG A 6 -21.24 -12.47 18.99
CA ARG A 6 -20.25 -12.36 20.08
C ARG A 6 -18.89 -12.90 19.64
N GLY A 7 -18.86 -14.00 18.89
CA GLY A 7 -17.64 -14.55 18.28
C GLY A 7 -16.99 -13.58 17.29
N LEU A 8 -17.81 -12.96 16.43
CA LEU A 8 -17.35 -11.97 15.45
C LEU A 8 -16.79 -10.72 16.15
N ARG A 9 -17.48 -10.21 17.18
CA ARG A 9 -16.99 -9.09 18.01
C ARG A 9 -15.67 -9.42 18.70
N GLY A 10 -15.53 -10.61 19.27
CA GLY A 10 -14.28 -11.05 19.91
C GLY A 10 -13.14 -11.35 18.94
N ALA A 11 -13.44 -11.68 17.68
CA ALA A 11 -12.44 -11.78 16.61
C ALA A 11 -11.99 -10.38 16.15
N LEU A 12 -12.92 -9.45 15.99
CA LEU A 12 -12.65 -8.04 15.66
C LEU A 12 -11.86 -7.32 16.77
N GLU A 13 -12.18 -7.57 18.05
CA GLU A 13 -11.46 -7.03 19.20
C GLU A 13 -10.00 -7.52 19.22
N ARG A 14 -9.76 -8.79 18.89
CA ARG A 14 -8.42 -9.41 18.79
C ARG A 14 -7.59 -8.86 17.63
N VAL A 15 -8.22 -8.65 16.48
CA VAL A 15 -7.58 -7.97 15.35
C VAL A 15 -7.22 -6.52 15.72
N ARG A 16 -8.00 -5.89 16.61
CA ARG A 16 -7.81 -4.49 17.04
C ARG A 16 -6.86 -4.30 18.23
N THR A 17 -6.59 -5.34 19.03
CA THR A 17 -5.72 -5.29 20.22
C THR A 17 -4.32 -5.89 19.98
N ASP A 18 -4.15 -6.82 19.03
CA ASP A 18 -2.85 -7.39 18.69
C ASP A 18 -2.16 -6.64 17.55
N ARG A 19 -1.05 -5.97 17.88
CA ARG A 19 -0.16 -5.25 16.94
C ARG A 19 0.30 -6.13 15.77
N THR A 20 0.40 -7.44 15.99
CA THR A 20 0.75 -8.49 15.03
C THR A 20 -0.38 -8.78 14.02
N SER A 21 -1.64 -8.78 14.45
CA SER A 21 -2.80 -9.00 13.57
C SER A 21 -2.98 -7.83 12.59
N HIS A 22 -2.74 -6.61 13.06
CA HIS A 22 -2.73 -5.41 12.23
C HIS A 22 -1.59 -5.42 11.20
N ALA A 23 -0.40 -5.88 11.60
CA ALA A 23 0.74 -6.01 10.70
C ALA A 23 0.51 -7.09 9.62
N ALA A 24 -0.14 -8.20 9.96
CA ALA A 24 -0.49 -9.25 9.00
C ALA A 24 -1.55 -8.77 8.01
N ALA A 25 -2.61 -8.09 8.47
CA ALA A 25 -3.62 -7.50 7.59
C ALA A 25 -3.00 -6.43 6.66
N PHE A 26 -2.11 -5.60 7.19
CA PHE A 26 -1.35 -4.63 6.41
C PHE A 26 -0.48 -5.33 5.36
N ALA A 27 0.25 -6.38 5.72
CA ALA A 27 1.09 -7.13 4.78
C ALA A 27 0.26 -7.76 3.64
N VAL A 28 -0.89 -8.35 3.94
CA VAL A 28 -1.81 -8.90 2.93
C VAL A 28 -2.31 -7.80 2.00
N VAL A 29 -2.73 -6.66 2.55
CA VAL A 29 -3.17 -5.49 1.79
C VAL A 29 -2.07 -4.99 0.85
N VAL A 30 -0.83 -4.89 1.34
CA VAL A 30 0.32 -4.47 0.53
C VAL A 30 0.56 -5.47 -0.60
N LEU A 31 0.57 -6.77 -0.31
CA LEU A 31 0.78 -7.81 -1.32
C LEU A 31 -0.31 -7.78 -2.41
N VAL A 32 -1.58 -7.65 -2.01
CA VAL A 32 -2.71 -7.54 -2.96
C VAL A 32 -2.59 -6.25 -3.78
N GLY A 33 -2.29 -5.12 -3.15
CA GLY A 33 -2.10 -3.85 -3.83
C GLY A 33 -0.95 -3.88 -4.85
N VAL A 34 0.18 -4.48 -4.48
CA VAL A 34 1.33 -4.67 -5.38
C VAL A 34 0.99 -5.60 -6.55
N ALA A 35 0.28 -6.71 -6.29
CA ALA A 35 -0.17 -7.61 -7.35
C ALA A 35 -1.11 -6.91 -8.35
N LEU A 36 -2.03 -6.07 -7.85
CA LEU A 36 -2.89 -5.25 -8.71
C LEU A 36 -2.09 -4.21 -9.50
N ALA A 37 -1.09 -3.58 -8.89
CA ALA A 37 -0.22 -2.61 -9.55
C ALA A 37 0.56 -3.24 -10.71
N TRP A 38 0.86 -4.55 -10.61
CA TRP A 38 1.52 -5.32 -11.66
C TRP A 38 0.64 -5.54 -12.90
N ILE A 39 -0.69 -5.64 -12.70
CA ILE A 39 -1.67 -5.80 -13.79
C ILE A 39 -2.02 -4.45 -14.41
N HIS A 40 -2.20 -3.42 -13.58
CA HIS A 40 -2.59 -2.09 -14.02
C HIS A 40 -2.07 -1.02 -13.06
N TRP A 41 -1.61 0.12 -13.58
CA TRP A 41 -1.10 1.24 -12.77
C TRP A 41 -2.09 1.80 -11.74
N LEU A 42 -3.41 1.60 -11.93
CA LEU A 42 -4.44 1.95 -10.96
C LEU A 42 -4.35 1.14 -9.66
N GLY A 43 -3.70 -0.02 -9.70
CA GLY A 43 -3.41 -0.83 -8.52
C GLY A 43 -2.57 -0.08 -7.48
N LEU A 44 -1.77 0.92 -7.87
CA LEU A 44 -1.04 1.77 -6.92
C LEU A 44 -1.98 2.64 -6.08
N VAL A 45 -3.01 3.19 -6.71
CA VAL A 45 -4.04 3.98 -6.01
C VAL A 45 -4.82 3.07 -5.06
N LEU A 46 -5.21 1.88 -5.52
CA LEU A 46 -5.91 0.89 -4.69
C LEU A 46 -5.05 0.43 -3.50
N ALA A 47 -3.75 0.17 -3.72
CA ALA A 47 -2.83 -0.19 -2.65
C ALA A 47 -2.77 0.90 -1.57
N GLY A 48 -2.65 2.16 -2.00
CA GLY A 48 -2.73 3.33 -1.12
C GLY A 48 -4.04 3.40 -0.34
N ALA A 49 -5.18 3.22 -1.03
CA ALA A 49 -6.50 3.28 -0.42
C ALA A 49 -6.69 2.19 0.64
N LEU A 50 -6.29 0.95 0.34
CA LEU A 50 -6.36 -0.15 1.30
C LEU A 50 -5.50 0.12 2.54
N VAL A 51 -4.31 0.70 2.37
CA VAL A 51 -3.47 1.16 3.49
C VAL A 51 -4.15 2.27 4.29
N GLY A 52 -4.81 3.21 3.61
CA GLY A 52 -5.58 4.27 4.25
C GLY A 52 -6.70 3.72 5.14
N LEU A 53 -7.47 2.76 4.65
CA LEU A 53 -8.58 2.13 5.37
C LEU A 53 -8.14 1.41 6.66
N VAL A 54 -6.96 0.78 6.66
CA VAL A 54 -6.45 0.11 7.88
C VAL A 54 -5.69 1.06 8.80
N SER A 55 -5.32 2.26 8.34
CA SER A 55 -4.47 3.16 9.11
C SER A 55 -5.25 3.92 10.20
N PRO A 56 -4.73 4.00 11.44
CA PRO A 56 -5.48 4.62 12.53
C PRO A 56 -5.57 6.16 12.42
N SER A 57 -4.68 6.80 11.67
CA SER A 57 -4.69 8.24 11.42
C SER A 57 -4.25 8.58 10.00
N LEU A 58 -4.62 9.77 9.50
CA LEU A 58 -4.24 10.26 8.17
C LEU A 58 -2.71 10.29 7.97
N TRP A 59 -1.96 10.77 8.97
CA TRP A 59 -0.50 10.79 8.88
C TRP A 59 0.10 9.38 8.75
N ARG A 60 -0.47 8.38 9.42
CA ARG A 60 -0.05 6.99 9.29
C ARG A 60 -0.48 6.39 7.94
N ALA A 61 -1.63 6.79 7.40
CA ALA A 61 -2.06 6.42 6.05
C ALA A 61 -1.08 6.92 4.99
N ILE A 62 -0.72 8.21 5.05
CA ILE A 62 0.24 8.83 4.13
C ILE A 62 1.60 8.14 4.23
N ALA A 63 2.10 7.95 5.46
CA ALA A 63 3.37 7.25 5.68
C ALA A 63 3.34 5.81 5.14
N GLY A 64 2.23 5.08 5.36
CA GLY A 64 2.04 3.74 4.84
C GLY A 64 1.97 3.71 3.30
N GLY A 65 1.25 4.65 2.69
CA GLY A 65 1.20 4.81 1.23
C GLY A 65 2.59 5.09 0.65
N PHE A 66 3.37 5.95 1.30
CA PHE A 66 4.75 6.24 0.90
C PHE A 66 5.64 4.98 1.00
N VAL A 67 5.52 4.20 2.07
CA VAL A 67 6.25 2.93 2.24
C VAL A 67 5.88 1.94 1.13
N VAL A 68 4.60 1.81 0.77
CA VAL A 68 4.16 0.99 -0.37
C VAL A 68 4.82 1.45 -1.66
N GLY A 69 4.81 2.75 -1.93
CA GLY A 69 5.45 3.32 -3.11
C GLY A 69 6.95 3.01 -3.17
N LEU A 70 7.64 3.09 -2.03
CA LEU A 70 9.06 2.76 -1.94
C LEU A 70 9.32 1.26 -2.21
N VAL A 71 8.49 0.37 -1.65
CA VAL A 71 8.57 -1.08 -1.91
C VAL A 71 8.39 -1.38 -3.40
N VAL A 72 7.40 -0.76 -4.04
CA VAL A 72 7.17 -0.90 -5.49
C VAL A 72 8.37 -0.39 -6.29
N LEU A 73 8.91 0.78 -5.93
CA LEU A 73 10.04 1.38 -6.65
C LEU A 73 11.30 0.52 -6.54
N ILE A 74 11.58 -0.02 -5.34
CA ILE A 74 12.69 -0.95 -5.12
C ILE A 74 12.47 -2.23 -5.93
N ALA A 75 11.27 -2.82 -5.85
CA ALA A 75 10.95 -4.02 -6.63
C ALA A 75 11.14 -3.79 -8.13
N PHE A 76 10.63 -2.67 -8.66
CA PHE A 76 10.83 -2.28 -10.06
C PHE A 76 12.31 -2.13 -10.40
N ALA A 77 13.10 -1.41 -9.61
CA ALA A 77 14.54 -1.25 -9.84
C ALA A 77 15.27 -2.59 -9.86
N LEU A 78 14.90 -3.53 -8.98
CA LEU A 78 15.46 -4.89 -8.99
C LEU A 78 15.11 -5.66 -10.26
N THR A 79 13.93 -5.44 -10.86
CA THR A 79 13.57 -6.07 -12.15
C THR A 79 14.39 -5.56 -13.33
N LEU A 80 14.99 -4.36 -13.24
CA LEU A 80 15.81 -3.80 -14.32
C LEU A 80 17.17 -4.49 -14.45
N GLY A 81 17.72 -5.03 -13.35
CA GLY A 81 19.03 -5.68 -13.34
C GLY A 81 20.12 -4.80 -13.99
N GLY A 82 20.81 -5.34 -15.00
CA GLY A 82 21.86 -4.62 -15.73
C GLY A 82 21.37 -3.38 -16.52
N ALA A 83 20.06 -3.24 -16.75
CA ALA A 83 19.48 -2.10 -17.45
C ALA A 83 19.24 -0.88 -16.54
N LEU A 84 19.54 -0.97 -15.24
CA LEU A 84 19.29 0.12 -14.29
C LEU A 84 20.00 1.43 -14.70
N GLY A 85 21.29 1.36 -15.06
CA GLY A 85 22.06 2.53 -15.50
C GLY A 85 21.44 3.22 -16.72
N PRO A 86 21.27 2.53 -17.86
CA PRO A 86 20.61 3.07 -19.05
C PRO A 86 19.20 3.61 -18.77
N THR A 87 18.44 2.95 -17.89
CA THR A 87 17.09 3.40 -17.52
C THR A 87 17.11 4.73 -16.78
N LEU A 88 18.09 4.96 -15.90
CA LEU A 88 18.24 6.23 -15.17
C LEU A 88 18.56 7.41 -16.09
N GLU A 89 19.14 7.17 -17.26
CA GLU A 89 19.42 8.17 -18.28
C GLU A 89 18.17 8.56 -19.10
N MET A 90 17.06 7.80 -18.99
CA MET A 90 15.80 8.07 -19.68
C MET A 90 15.00 9.19 -19.02
N THR A 91 15.62 10.33 -18.70
CA THR A 91 14.89 11.53 -18.27
C THR A 91 14.13 12.12 -19.46
N PRO A 92 12.82 12.44 -19.34
CA PRO A 92 12.06 12.61 -18.09
C PRO A 92 11.28 11.38 -17.58
N ILE A 93 11.30 10.25 -18.30
CA ILE A 93 10.50 9.05 -18.00
C ILE A 93 10.79 8.50 -16.58
N VAL A 94 12.04 8.57 -16.13
CA VAL A 94 12.44 8.20 -14.76
C VAL A 94 11.63 8.95 -13.71
N TRP A 95 11.46 10.26 -13.89
CA TRP A 95 10.71 11.09 -12.94
C TRP A 95 9.22 10.74 -12.94
N LEU A 96 8.66 10.38 -14.08
CA LEU A 96 7.29 9.89 -14.15
C LEU A 96 7.14 8.59 -13.35
N ALA A 97 8.08 7.65 -13.48
CA ALA A 97 8.05 6.39 -12.73
C ALA A 97 8.16 6.62 -11.21
N VAL A 98 9.12 7.45 -10.78
CA VAL A 98 9.31 7.79 -9.37
C VAL A 98 8.09 8.52 -8.80
N ALA A 99 7.59 9.54 -9.50
CA ALA A 99 6.43 10.31 -9.08
C ALA A 99 5.17 9.45 -9.03
N SER A 100 4.98 8.53 -9.98
CA SER A 100 3.82 7.63 -9.99
C SER A 100 3.91 6.60 -8.85
N ALA A 101 5.08 5.98 -8.67
CA ALA A 101 5.29 4.97 -7.63
C ALA A 101 5.06 5.53 -6.23
N LEU A 102 5.50 6.76 -5.96
CA LEU A 102 5.33 7.40 -4.66
C LEU A 102 3.98 8.12 -4.54
N GLY A 103 3.57 8.83 -5.58
CA GLY A 103 2.42 9.72 -5.57
C GLY A 103 1.08 9.00 -5.61
N LEU A 104 0.93 7.95 -6.42
CA LEU A 104 -0.35 7.25 -6.57
C LEU A 104 -0.79 6.51 -5.29
N PRO A 105 0.11 5.79 -4.56
CA PRO A 105 -0.25 5.21 -3.28
C PRO A 105 -0.53 6.28 -2.20
N VAL A 106 0.21 7.38 -2.19
CA VAL A 106 -0.09 8.50 -1.28
C VAL A 106 -1.47 9.08 -1.59
N LEU A 107 -1.80 9.31 -2.87
CA LEU A 107 -3.12 9.78 -3.31
C LEU A 107 -4.22 8.82 -2.85
N GLY A 108 -4.05 7.52 -3.05
CA GLY A 108 -4.99 6.51 -2.57
C GLY A 108 -5.19 6.54 -1.05
N SER A 109 -4.11 6.72 -0.29
CA SER A 109 -4.15 6.74 1.18
C SER A 109 -4.98 7.88 1.77
N LEU A 110 -5.21 8.96 0.99
CA LEU A 110 -6.04 10.10 1.38
C LEU A 110 -7.51 9.73 1.59
N ILE A 111 -7.96 8.55 1.17
CA ILE A 111 -9.30 8.03 1.50
C ILE A 111 -9.58 8.07 3.01
N ARG A 112 -8.54 7.96 3.84
CA ARG A 112 -8.63 8.04 5.31
C ARG A 112 -9.07 9.43 5.81
N GLY A 113 -8.91 10.49 5.02
CA GLY A 113 -9.37 11.83 5.39
C GLY A 113 -10.84 12.10 5.09
N ILE A 114 -11.53 11.14 4.47
CA ILE A 114 -12.96 11.22 4.13
C ILE A 114 -13.84 10.57 5.23
N GLU A 115 -13.22 9.78 6.12
CA GLU A 115 -13.88 9.15 7.29
C GLU A 115 -13.72 9.98 8.57
#